data_AF-A0A1H2XK63-F1
#
_entry.id   AF-A0A1H2XK63-F1
#
_cell.length_a   1.000
_cell.length_b   1.000
_cell.length_c   1.000
_cell.angle_alpha   90.00
_cell.angle_beta   90.00
_cell.angle_gamma   90.00
#
_symmetry.space_group_name_H-M   'P 1'
#
loop_
_entity.id
_entity.type
_entity.pdbx_description
1 polymer ?
#
loop_
_entity_poly.entity_id
_entity_poly.type
_entity_poly.pdbx_seq_one_letter_code
_entity_poly.pdbx_strand_id
1 'polypeptide(L)' 'MRFAFITKHRHIWPVSWLCEVLEVSRSGFHAWLNRPLSDRAILDAKLVTAIDTSFKASDRTYGARRVWMTSLKRV' A
#
# COMPACT_ATOMS: atom_id res chain seq x y z
N MET A 1 3.06 -10.52 6.53
CA MET A 1 3.16 -9.06 6.77
C MET A 1 3.41 -8.77 8.27
N ARG A 2 4.63 -8.96 8.78
CA ARG A 2 4.92 -8.74 10.23
C ARG A 2 5.16 -7.25 10.54
N PHE A 3 5.99 -6.57 9.75
CA PHE A 3 6.29 -5.15 9.97
C PHE A 3 5.08 -4.21 9.80
N ALA A 4 4.17 -4.53 8.86
CA ALA A 4 2.92 -3.77 8.69
C ALA A 4 1.95 -3.92 9.88
N PHE A 5 2.00 -5.04 10.59
CA PHE A 5 1.25 -5.21 11.84
C PHE A 5 1.87 -4.34 12.95
N ILE A 6 3.20 -4.36 13.07
CA ILE A 6 3.92 -3.54 14.05
C ILE A 6 3.62 -2.05 13.85
N THR A 7 3.62 -1.55 12.61
CA THR A 7 3.28 -0.13 12.36
C THR A 7 1.84 0.23 12.71
N LYS A 8 0.89 -0.67 12.48
CA LYS A 8 -0.51 -0.45 12.87
C LYS A 8 -0.67 -0.41 14.38
N HIS A 9 0.01 -1.29 15.13
CA HIS A 9 -0.20 -1.44 16.57
C HIS A 9 0.83 -0.73 17.48
N ARG A 10 1.82 -0.01 16.91
CA ARG A 10 2.86 0.74 17.66
C ARG A 10 2.34 1.82 18.61
N HIS A 11 1.07 2.20 18.49
CA HIS A 11 0.42 3.21 19.35
C HIS A 11 -0.21 2.58 20.60
N ILE A 12 -0.42 1.27 20.60
CA ILE A 12 -1.01 0.51 21.71
C ILE A 12 0.09 -0.13 22.55
N TRP A 13 1.11 -0.68 21.89
CA TRP A 13 2.22 -1.38 22.56
C TRP A 13 3.60 -0.88 22.10
N PRO A 14 4.62 -0.97 22.97
CA PRO A 14 6.00 -0.65 22.59
C PRO A 14 6.46 -1.49 21.41
N VAL A 15 7.16 -0.85 20.46
CA VAL A 15 7.72 -1.52 19.29
C VAL A 15 8.71 -2.61 19.68
N SER A 16 9.46 -2.44 20.77
CA SER A 16 10.37 -3.48 21.30
C SER A 16 9.62 -4.78 21.62
N TRP A 17 8.52 -4.66 22.36
CA TRP A 17 7.67 -5.80 22.73
C TRP A 17 7.06 -6.48 21.50
N LEU A 18 6.54 -5.69 20.55
CA LEU A 18 6.00 -6.23 19.31
C LEU A 18 7.06 -6.94 18.46
N CYS A 19 8.29 -6.43 18.42
CA CYS A 19 9.41 -7.07 17.72
C CYS A 19 9.81 -8.40 18.38
N GLU A 20 9.80 -8.47 19.71
CA GLU A 20 10.07 -9.70 20.46
C GLU A 20 8.99 -10.76 20.21
N VAL A 21 7.71 -10.38 20.34
CA VAL A 21 6.57 -11.31 20.14
C VAL A 21 6.50 -11.84 18.70
N LEU A 22 6.90 -11.03 17.72
CA LEU A 22 6.86 -11.41 16.30
C LEU A 22 8.18 -12.00 15.79
N GLU A 23 9.17 -12.19 16.68
CA GLU A 23 10.51 -12.70 16.37
C GLU A 23 11.17 -11.95 15.20
N VAL A 24 11.10 -10.62 15.22
CA VAL A 24 11.74 -9.75 14.22
C VAL A 24 12.77 -8.83 14.85
N SER A 25 13.84 -8.53 14.11
CA SER A 25 14.84 -7.60 14.59
C SER A 25 14.33 -6.16 14.57
N ARG A 26 14.63 -5.41 15.63
CA ARG A 26 14.34 -3.97 15.73
C ARG A 26 15.00 -3.19 14.58
N SER A 27 16.25 -3.52 14.26
CA SER A 27 16.97 -2.93 13.11
C SER A 27 16.29 -3.24 11.78
N GLY A 28 15.77 -4.45 11.60
CA GLY A 28 14.99 -4.83 10.42
C GLY A 28 13.68 -4.04 10.30
N PHE A 29 12.99 -3.81 11.41
CA PHE A 29 11.79 -2.96 11.44
C PHE A 29 12.09 -1.51 11.04
N HIS A 30 13.13 -0.90 11.61
CA HIS A 30 13.51 0.47 11.26
C HIS A 30 14.04 0.60 9.82
N ALA A 31 14.81 -0.39 9.35
CA ALA A 31 15.24 -0.44 7.96
C ALA A 31 14.03 -0.58 7.02
N TRP A 32 13.04 -1.40 7.37
CA TRP A 32 11.80 -1.54 6.61
C TRP A 32 10.96 -0.25 6.63
N LEU A 33 10.93 0.47 7.76
CA LEU A 33 10.22 1.75 7.87
C LEU A 33 10.83 2.84 6.97
N ASN A 34 12.16 2.84 6.85
CA ASN A 34 12.90 3.80 6.03
C ASN A 34 13.06 3.36 4.57
N ARG A 35 12.66 2.13 4.21
CA ARG A 35 12.75 1.66 2.83
C ARG A 35 11.83 2.51 1.96
N PRO A 36 12.34 3.12 0.87
CA PRO A 36 11.48 3.78 -0.09
C PRO A 36 10.49 2.77 -0.67
N LEU A 37 9.31 3.26 -1.04
CA LEU A 37 8.33 2.48 -1.80
C LEU A 37 9.04 1.89 -3.03
N SER A 38 8.82 0.60 -3.30
CA SER A 38 9.37 -0.02 -4.50
C SER A 38 8.75 0.63 -5.74
N ASP A 39 9.47 0.62 -6.86
CA ASP A 39 8.95 1.15 -8.14
C ASP A 39 7.59 0.54 -8.50
N ARG A 40 7.39 -0.74 -8.18
CA ARG A 40 6.10 -1.42 -8.32
C ARG A 40 5.02 -0.80 -7.44
N ALA A 41 5.28 -0.55 -6.16
CA ALA A 41 4.31 0.07 -5.27
C ALA A 41 3.95 1.50 -5.69
N ILE A 42 4.92 2.23 -6.26
CA ILE A 42 4.68 3.57 -6.82
C ILE A 42 3.79 3.47 -8.06
N LEU A 43 4.08 2.53 -8.97
CA LEU A 43 3.26 2.29 -10.16
C LEU A 43 1.84 1.84 -9.78
N ASP A 44 1.70 0.93 -8.81
CA ASP A 44 0.39 0.49 -8.32
C ASP A 44 -0.40 1.65 -7.73
N ALA A 45 0.23 2.54 -6.96
CA ALA A 45 -0.45 3.73 -6.42
C ALA A 45 -0.92 4.68 -7.53
N LYS A 46 -0.12 4.88 -8.59
CA LYS A 46 -0.53 5.65 -9.78
C LYS A 46 -1.69 4.98 -10.51
N LEU A 47 -1.63 3.66 -10.65
CA LEU A 47 -2.65 2.87 -11.33
C LEU A 47 -3.99 2.92 -10.58
N VAL A 48 -3.97 2.81 -9.24
CA VAL A 48 -5.18 2.97 -8.40
C VAL A 48 -5.80 4.35 -8.61
N THR A 49 -4.99 5.39 -8.70
CA THR A 49 -5.47 6.76 -8.96
C THR A 49 -6.09 6.88 -10.36
N ALA A 50 -5.48 6.27 -11.39
CA ALA A 50 -6.03 6.24 -12.75
C ALA A 50 -7.36 5.46 -12.84
N ILE A 51 -7.49 4.37 -12.08
CA ILE A 51 -8.72 3.58 -11.97
C ILE A 51 -9.84 4.41 -11.31
N ASP A 52 -9.57 5.04 -10.17
CA ASP A 52 -10.56 5.84 -9.45
C ASP A 52 -11.05 7.04 -10.27
N THR A 53 -10.13 7.75 -10.94
CA THR A 53 -10.48 8.85 -11.84
C THR A 53 -11.30 8.37 -13.04
N SER A 54 -10.96 7.23 -13.65
CA SER A 54 -11.76 6.65 -14.73
C SER A 54 -13.15 6.24 -14.28
N PHE A 55 -13.28 5.68 -13.07
CA PHE A 55 -14.57 5.27 -12.52
C PHE A 55 -15.47 6.48 -12.24
N LYS A 56 -14.92 7.52 -11.57
CA LYS A 56 -15.64 8.77 -11.30
C LYS A 56 -16.02 9.52 -12.57
N ALA A 57 -15.14 9.59 -13.56
CA ALA A 57 -15.42 10.23 -14.85
C ALA A 57 -16.54 9.53 -15.64
N SER A 58 -16.78 8.24 -15.39
CA SER A 58 -17.87 7.48 -16.01
C SER A 58 -19.20 7.58 -15.24
N ASP A 59 -19.32 8.51 -14.31
CA ASP A 59 -20.46 8.60 -13.40
C ASP A 59 -20.74 7.28 -12.67
N ARG A 60 -19.66 6.53 -12.38
CA ARG A 60 -19.70 5.23 -11.68
C ARG A 60 -20.49 4.14 -12.40
N THR A 61 -20.84 4.33 -13.68
CA THR A 61 -21.55 3.32 -14.47
C THR A 61 -20.64 2.26 -15.06
N TYR A 62 -19.34 2.57 -15.25
CA TYR A 62 -18.42 1.60 -15.83
C TYR A 62 -18.07 0.50 -14.82
N GLY A 63 -18.37 -0.75 -15.18
CA GLY A 63 -17.86 -1.92 -14.49
C GLY A 63 -16.35 -2.13 -14.70
N ALA A 64 -15.76 -3.02 -13.89
CA ALA A 64 -14.31 -3.24 -13.79
C ALA A 64 -13.58 -3.38 -15.14
N ARG A 65 -14.17 -4.09 -16.11
CA ARG A 65 -13.58 -4.28 -17.46
C ARG A 65 -13.42 -2.96 -18.22
N ARG A 66 -14.42 -2.07 -18.19
CA ARG A 66 -14.39 -0.78 -18.91
C ARG A 66 -13.48 0.22 -18.23
N VAL A 67 -13.45 0.21 -16.89
CA VAL A 67 -12.52 1.01 -16.10
C VAL A 67 -11.07 0.60 -16.42
N TRP A 68 -10.76 -0.70 -16.38
CA TRP A 68 -9.43 -1.23 -16.72
C TRP A 68 -8.97 -0.81 -18.13
N MET A 69 -9.85 -0.96 -19.13
CA MET A 69 -9.53 -0.59 -20.50
C MET A 69 -9.27 0.92 -20.67
N THR A 70 -9.96 1.75 -19.89
CA THR A 70 -9.82 3.20 -19.95
C THR A 70 -8.62 3.69 -19.13
N SER A 71 -8.32 3.06 -17.98
CA SER A 71 -7.17 3.40 -17.16
C SER A 71 -5.84 3.06 -17.85
N LEU A 72 -5.78 1.98 -18.64
CA LEU A 72 -4.60 1.63 -19.43
C LEU A 72 -4.26 2.64 -20.54
N LYS A 73 -5.24 3.44 -21.00
CA LYS A 73 -5.00 4.48 -22.01
C LYS A 73 -4.49 5.80 -21.41
N ARG A 74 -4.46 5.91 -20.08
CA ARG A 74 -4.16 7.16 -19.34
C ARG A 74 -2.86 7.11 -18.55
N VAL A 75 -2.19 5.96 -18.52
CA VAL A 75 -0.84 5.75 -17.95
C VAL A 75 0.16 5.76 -19.09
#